data_AF-A0A1X1D747-F1
#
_entry.id   AF-A0A1X1D747-F1
#
_cell.length_a   1.000
_cell.length_b   1.000
_cell.length_c   1.000
_cell.angle_alpha   90.00
_cell.angle_beta   90.00
_cell.angle_gamma   90.00
#
_symmetry.space_group_name_H-M   'P 1'
#
loop_
_entity.id
_entity.type
_entity.pdbx_description
1 polymer ?
#
loop_
_entity_poly.entity_id
_entity_poly.type
_entity_poly.pdbx_seq_one_letter_code
_entity_poly.pdbx_strand_id
1 'polypeptide(L)'
;MKRRPFTEHEIKTIKSLAKKCPPAQIAKRLNRPASSIHSFIKTHNLPAAIQTYKKVMSSDVRKVVEMRQSGLKYREIAERTGINVDMCGYIYRSYGCA
;
A
#
# COMPACT_ATOMS: atom_id res chain seq x y z
N MET A 1 12.26 23.55 -8.57
CA MET A 1 12.60 22.71 -9.75
C MET A 1 11.37 22.54 -10.63
N LYS A 2 11.45 22.88 -11.93
CA LYS A 2 10.38 22.58 -12.89
C LYS A 2 10.39 21.07 -13.20
N ARG A 3 9.24 20.41 -13.08
CA ARG A 3 9.11 18.98 -13.40
C ARG A 3 9.14 18.81 -14.93
N ARG A 4 9.85 17.78 -15.44
CA ARG A 4 9.83 17.44 -16.87
C ARG A 4 8.40 17.05 -17.26
N PRO A 5 7.79 17.69 -18.28
CA PRO A 5 6.43 17.37 -18.72
C PRO A 5 6.33 15.91 -19.19
N PHE A 6 5.12 15.38 -19.22
CA PHE A 6 4.85 14.05 -19.77
C PHE A 6 4.74 14.12 -21.29
N THR A 7 5.39 13.20 -22.00
CA THR A 7 5.21 13.05 -23.45
C THR A 7 3.88 12.36 -23.75
N GLU A 8 3.36 12.50 -24.96
CA GLU A 8 2.10 11.84 -25.37
C GLU A 8 2.16 10.32 -25.20
N HIS A 9 3.31 9.72 -25.51
CA HIS A 9 3.53 8.29 -25.33
C HIS A 9 3.47 7.87 -23.85
N GLU A 10 4.07 8.65 -22.95
CA GLU A 10 3.98 8.41 -21.50
C GLU A 10 2.53 8.53 -21.03
N ILE A 11 1.79 9.55 -21.48
CA ILE A 11 0.38 9.77 -21.13
C ILE A 11 -0.48 8.59 -21.56
N LYS A 12 -0.33 8.13 -22.82
CA LYS A 12 -1.07 6.98 -23.35
C LYS A 12 -0.79 5.71 -22.55
N THR A 13 0.47 5.51 -22.17
CA THR A 13 0.91 4.37 -21.36
C THR A 13 0.35 4.42 -19.94
N ILE A 14 0.35 5.60 -19.30
CA ILE A 14 -0.22 5.75 -17.95
C ILE A 14 -1.71 5.48 -17.97
N LYS A 15 -2.45 6.02 -18.95
CA LYS A 15 -3.91 5.80 -19.06
C LYS A 15 -4.27 4.32 -19.24
N SER A 16 -3.53 3.57 -20.04
CA SER A 16 -3.80 2.15 -20.27
C SER A 16 -3.42 1.27 -19.09
N LEU A 17 -2.35 1.61 -18.35
CA LEU A 17 -1.83 0.82 -17.25
C LEU A 17 -2.40 1.18 -15.88
N ALA A 18 -2.93 2.39 -15.68
CA ALA A 18 -3.41 2.85 -14.38
C ALA A 18 -4.40 1.87 -13.73
N LYS A 19 -5.32 1.30 -14.53
CA LYS A 19 -6.32 0.32 -14.04
C LYS A 19 -5.73 -1.05 -13.68
N LYS A 20 -4.59 -1.42 -14.28
CA LYS A 20 -4.05 -2.80 -14.23
C LYS A 20 -2.85 -2.93 -13.30
N CYS A 21 -2.03 -1.88 -13.19
CA CYS A 21 -0.75 -1.94 -12.51
C CYS A 21 -0.66 -0.87 -11.42
N PRO A 22 0.02 -1.16 -10.30
CA PRO A 22 0.28 -0.15 -9.29
C PRO A 22 1.18 0.95 -9.86
N PRO A 23 1.01 2.21 -9.41
CA PRO A 23 1.80 3.35 -9.88
C PRO A 23 3.32 3.12 -9.79
N ALA A 24 3.78 2.38 -8.78
CA ALA A 24 5.18 1.99 -8.63
C ALA A 24 5.72 1.13 -9.79
N GLN A 25 4.91 0.23 -10.37
CA GLN A 25 5.32 -0.55 -11.54
C GLN A 25 5.32 0.29 -12.81
N ILE A 26 4.34 1.19 -12.97
CA ILE A 26 4.29 2.14 -14.09
C ILE A 26 5.52 3.06 -14.07
N ALA A 27 5.90 3.51 -12.87
CA ALA A 27 7.08 4.32 -12.63
C ALA A 27 8.37 3.62 -13.08
N LYS A 28 8.54 2.34 -12.74
CA LYS A 28 9.68 1.51 -13.20
C LYS A 28 9.72 1.39 -14.72
N ARG A 29 8.57 1.18 -15.38
CA ARG A 29 8.50 1.06 -16.85
C ARG A 29 8.82 2.35 -17.58
N LEU A 30 8.39 3.49 -17.04
CA LEU A 30 8.58 4.81 -17.66
C LEU A 30 9.87 5.51 -17.21
N ASN A 31 10.67 4.87 -16.34
CA ASN A 31 11.84 5.46 -15.69
C ASN A 31 11.53 6.85 -15.08
N ARG A 32 10.41 6.93 -14.36
CA ARG A 32 9.93 8.15 -13.70
C ARG A 32 9.81 7.90 -12.20
N PRO A 33 9.93 8.95 -11.36
CA PRO A 33 9.65 8.80 -9.94
C PRO A 33 8.18 8.47 -9.71
N ALA A 34 7.91 7.53 -8.80
CA ALA A 34 6.55 7.07 -8.49
C ALA A 34 5.63 8.22 -8.05
N SER A 35 6.17 9.21 -7.32
CA SER A 35 5.45 10.42 -6.91
C SER A 35 4.91 11.25 -8.09
N SER A 36 5.63 11.27 -9.22
CA SER A 36 5.19 11.98 -10.44
C SER A 36 4.04 11.23 -11.12
N ILE A 37 4.11 9.90 -11.17
CA ILE A 37 3.01 9.07 -11.70
C ILE A 37 1.77 9.19 -10.80
N HIS A 38 1.94 9.13 -9.48
CA HIS A 38 0.87 9.37 -8.52
C HIS A 38 0.21 10.75 -8.70
N SER A 39 1.03 11.81 -8.85
CA SER A 39 0.53 13.17 -9.09
C SER A 39 -0.30 13.21 -10.37
N PHE A 40 0.21 12.63 -11.46
CA PHE A 40 -0.49 12.61 -12.75
C PHE A 40 -1.83 11.88 -12.65
N ILE A 41 -1.85 10.68 -12.09
CA ILE A 41 -3.07 9.88 -11.90
C ILE A 41 -4.09 10.67 -11.07
N LYS A 42 -3.66 11.31 -9.97
CA LYS A 42 -4.53 12.11 -9.10
C LYS A 42 -5.09 13.32 -9.83
N THR A 43 -4.26 14.09 -10.54
CA THR A 43 -4.68 15.28 -11.30
C THR A 43 -5.67 14.93 -12.41
N HIS A 44 -5.52 13.77 -13.04
CA HIS A 44 -6.38 13.32 -14.14
C HIS A 44 -7.51 12.37 -13.70
N ASN A 45 -7.74 12.20 -12.39
CA ASN A 45 -8.77 11.33 -11.82
C ASN A 45 -8.80 9.92 -12.42
N LEU A 46 -7.63 9.34 -12.69
CA LEU A 46 -7.54 8.00 -13.29
C LEU A 46 -7.73 6.92 -12.22
N PRO A 47 -8.45 5.83 -12.52
CA PRO A 47 -8.60 4.71 -11.60
C PRO A 47 -7.26 4.00 -11.46
N ALA A 48 -6.57 4.22 -10.35
CA ALA A 48 -5.32 3.53 -10.07
C ALA A 48 -5.58 2.23 -9.32
N ALA A 49 -4.90 1.17 -9.77
CA ALA A 49 -4.71 -0.06 -9.01
C ALA A 49 -3.76 0.20 -7.83
N ILE A 50 -4.21 1.00 -6.86
CA ILE A 50 -3.46 1.25 -5.63
C ILE A 50 -3.56 -0.02 -4.79
N GLN A 51 -2.41 -0.58 -4.43
CA GLN A 51 -2.38 -1.67 -3.46
C GLN A 51 -2.79 -1.08 -2.10
N THR A 52 -4.03 -1.30 -1.70
CA THR A 52 -4.53 -0.90 -0.39
C THR A 52 -4.16 -1.97 0.63
N TYR A 53 -3.69 -1.54 1.80
CA TYR A 53 -3.53 -2.44 2.93
C TYR A 53 -4.90 -3.00 3.36
N LYS A 54 -4.92 -4.23 3.89
CA LYS A 54 -6.14 -4.82 4.46
C LYS A 54 -6.66 -3.89 5.56
N LYS A 55 -7.95 -3.53 5.46
CA LYS A 55 -8.64 -2.78 6.51
C LYS A 55 -8.74 -3.68 7.75
N VAL A 56 -8.14 -3.25 8.85
CA VAL A 56 -8.17 -4.00 10.12
C VAL A 56 -9.56 -3.90 10.74
N MET A 57 -10.18 -5.04 11.03
CA MET A 57 -11.46 -5.13 11.73
C MET A 57 -11.28 -5.44 13.23
N SER A 58 -12.32 -5.25 14.03
CA SER A 58 -12.30 -5.54 15.47
C SER A 58 -11.95 -7.01 15.78
N SER A 59 -12.36 -7.93 14.89
CA SER A 59 -12.01 -9.36 14.98
C SER A 59 -10.54 -9.62 14.69
N ASP A 60 -9.92 -8.84 13.80
CA ASP A 60 -8.48 -8.92 13.53
C ASP A 60 -7.67 -8.42 14.75
N VAL A 61 -8.15 -7.39 15.43
CA VAL A 61 -7.51 -6.85 16.65
C VAL A 61 -7.41 -7.92 17.73
N ARG A 62 -8.51 -8.62 18.04
CA ARG A 62 -8.51 -9.70 19.05
C ARG A 62 -7.53 -10.82 18.67
N LYS A 63 -7.56 -11.27 17.41
CA LYS A 63 -6.65 -12.31 16.91
C LYS A 63 -5.18 -11.91 17.06
N VAL A 64 -4.83 -10.67 16.72
CA VAL A 64 -3.45 -10.17 16.86
C VAL A 64 -3.00 -10.16 18.33
N VAL A 65 -3.88 -9.73 19.25
CA VAL A 65 -3.58 -9.71 20.69
C VAL A 65 -3.39 -11.13 21.23
N GLU A 66 -4.32 -12.05 20.96
CA GLU A 66 -4.26 -13.45 21.40
C GLU A 66 -3.02 -14.18 20.84
N MET A 67 -2.72 -13.99 19.54
CA MET A 67 -1.52 -14.59 18.94
C MET A 67 -0.24 -14.01 19.53
N ARG A 68 -0.23 -12.73 19.92
CA ARG A 68 0.94 -12.14 20.55
C ARG A 68 1.12 -12.61 21.99
N GLN A 69 0.03 -12.73 22.75
CA GLN A 69 0.04 -13.26 24.11
C GLN A 69 0.47 -14.73 24.16
N SER A 70 0.15 -15.52 23.12
CA SER A 70 0.67 -16.90 22.97
C SER A 70 2.14 -16.98 22.53
N GLY A 71 2.82 -15.84 22.39
CA GLY A 71 4.28 -15.77 22.20
C GLY A 71 4.74 -15.65 20.75
N LEU A 72 3.85 -15.63 19.75
CA LEU A 72 4.24 -15.51 18.35
C LEU A 72 4.92 -14.16 18.08
N LYS A 73 5.87 -14.15 17.15
CA LYS A 73 6.53 -12.93 16.67
C LYS A 73 5.59 -12.15 15.75
N TYR A 74 5.70 -10.82 15.74
CA TYR A 74 4.86 -9.97 14.88
C TYR A 74 4.93 -10.34 13.40
N ARG A 75 6.08 -10.82 12.91
CA ARG A 75 6.25 -11.30 11.53
C ARG A 75 5.36 -12.51 11.23
N GLU A 76 5.31 -13.48 12.14
CA GLU A 76 4.48 -14.69 11.99
C GLU A 76 3.00 -14.33 12.06
N ILE A 77 2.63 -13.40 12.95
CA ILE A 77 1.27 -12.88 13.07
C ILE A 77 0.86 -12.18 11.77
N ALA A 78 1.73 -11.36 11.19
CA ALA A 78 1.49 -10.67 9.92
C ALA A 78 1.25 -11.66 8.77
N GLU A 79 2.08 -12.70 8.67
CA GLU A 79 1.94 -13.75 7.67
C GLU A 79 0.62 -14.51 7.82
N ARG A 80 0.19 -14.79 9.06
CA ARG A 80 -1.08 -15.50 9.32
C ARG A 80 -2.33 -14.64 9.14
N THR A 81 -2.26 -13.34 9.44
CA THR A 81 -3.42 -12.43 9.45
C THR A 81 -3.55 -11.59 8.18
N GLY A 82 -2.48 -11.51 7.38
CA GLY A 82 -2.36 -10.63 6.22
C GLY A 82 -2.24 -9.15 6.60
N ILE A 83 -1.95 -8.84 7.86
CA ILE A 83 -1.82 -7.48 8.38
C ILE A 83 -0.34 -7.09 8.35
N ASN A 84 -0.06 -5.81 8.07
CA ASN A 84 1.30 -5.30 8.10
C ASN A 84 1.93 -5.52 9.50
N VAL A 85 3.18 -5.98 9.54
CA VAL A 85 3.97 -6.20 10.78
C VAL A 85 3.92 -4.99 11.71
N ASP A 86 4.08 -3.78 11.18
CA ASP A 86 4.05 -2.53 11.96
C ASP A 86 2.68 -2.32 12.59
N MET A 87 1.63 -2.65 11.83
CA MET A 87 0.25 -2.55 12.28
C MET A 87 -0.06 -3.59 13.36
N CYS A 88 0.47 -4.82 13.26
CA CYS A 88 0.37 -5.82 14.33
C CYS A 88 0.98 -5.30 15.64
N GLY A 89 2.16 -4.68 15.56
CA GLY A 89 2.80 -4.07 16.72
C GLY A 89 2.01 -2.89 17.31
N TYR A 90 1.46 -2.04 16.44
CA TYR A 90 0.58 -0.94 16.85
C TYR A 90 -0.67 -1.44 17.59
N ILE A 91 -1.36 -2.44 17.02
CA ILE A 91 -2.55 -3.06 17.60
C ILE A 91 -2.25 -3.60 18.99
N TYR A 92 -1.17 -4.38 19.13
CA TYR A 92 -0.82 -4.97 20.42
C TYR A 92 -0.50 -3.89 21.48
N ARG A 93 0.27 -2.85 21.13
CA ARG A 93 0.56 -1.75 22.05
C ARG A 93 -0.69 -0.96 22.47
N SER A 94 -1.68 -0.88 21.58
CA SER A 94 -2.89 -0.09 21.82
C SER A 94 -3.97 -0.86 22.60
N TYR A 95 -4.04 -2.18 22.44
CA TYR A 95 -5.16 -2.99 22.95
C TYR A 95 -4.74 -4.22 23.78
N GLY A 96 -3.46 -4.59 23.78
CA GLY A 96 -2.95 -5.82 24.40
C GLY A 96 -2.14 -5.62 25.68
N CYS A 97 -1.71 -4.39 25.98
CA CYS A 97 -1.17 -4.04 27.30
C CYS A 97 -2.33 -3.65 28.21
N ALA A 98 -2.84 -4.62 28.96
CA ALA A 98 -3.66 -4.42 30.15
C ALA A 98 -3.00 -5.18 31.31
#